data_AF-A0ABD0LEA0-F1
#
_entry.id   AF-A0ABD0LEA0-F1
#
_cell.length_a   1.000
_cell.length_b   1.000
_cell.length_c   1.000
_cell.angle_alpha   90.00
_cell.angle_beta   90.00
_cell.angle_gamma   90.00
#
_symmetry.space_group_name_H-M   'P 1'
#
loop_
_entity.id
_entity.type
_entity.pdbx_description
1 polymer ?
#
loop_
_entity_poly.entity_id
_entity_poly.type
_entity_poly.pdbx_seq_one_letter_code
_entity_poly.pdbx_strand_id
1 'polypeptide(L)'
;MRGPDDKWAEAVLTRIKSVNDHLAADALYHKQCSVNFRTTRGIPQAYQPSSETAKADKGRPADKRRTEAFKKVVEYFKEFDDEQITLTDMCTKMEDYLDSGTQAYTEKHMRQKLESHFGDEIMITCIKEKRNVVTFRSVAEKILKQFAESKQETDSEKEILG
;
A
#
# COMPACT_ATOMS: atom_id res chain seq x y z
N MET A 1 37.04 17.91 -58.99
CA MET A 1 36.69 16.68 -59.71
C MET A 1 37.29 15.51 -58.94
N ARG A 2 36.48 14.57 -58.44
CA ARG A 2 36.96 13.30 -57.85
C ARG A 2 37.34 12.39 -59.03
N GLY A 3 38.57 11.90 -59.06
CA GLY A 3 39.04 10.97 -60.10
C GLY A 3 38.33 9.60 -59.98
N PRO A 4 38.23 8.82 -61.06
CA PRO A 4 37.35 7.64 -61.12
C PRO A 4 37.70 6.45 -60.24
N ASP A 5 38.84 6.45 -59.52
CA ASP A 5 39.26 5.31 -58.68
C ASP A 5 40.12 5.80 -57.50
N ASP A 6 39.55 6.64 -56.65
CA ASP A 6 40.23 7.07 -55.42
C ASP A 6 40.20 5.94 -54.37
N LYS A 7 41.07 4.94 -54.60
CA LYS A 7 41.27 3.79 -53.71
C LYS A 7 41.60 4.21 -52.28
N TRP A 8 42.18 5.39 -52.09
CA TRP A 8 42.48 5.93 -50.78
C TRP A 8 41.20 6.41 -50.08
N ALA A 9 40.34 7.13 -50.80
CA ALA A 9 39.03 7.50 -50.29
C ALA A 9 38.16 6.28 -49.95
N GLU A 10 38.17 5.22 -50.75
CA GLU A 10 37.47 3.97 -50.43
C GLU A 10 38.04 3.26 -49.19
N ALA A 11 39.37 3.22 -49.05
CA ALA A 11 40.02 2.63 -47.88
C ALA A 11 39.66 3.39 -46.59
N VAL A 12 39.68 4.73 -46.63
CA VAL A 12 39.29 5.58 -45.50
C VAL A 12 37.80 5.43 -45.18
N LEU A 13 36.93 5.44 -46.20
CA LEU A 13 35.49 5.25 -46.03
C LEU A 13 35.16 3.89 -45.42
N THR A 14 35.81 2.83 -45.90
CA THR A 14 35.68 1.47 -45.35
C THR A 14 36.10 1.45 -43.89
N ARG A 15 37.22 2.09 -43.55
CA ARG A 15 37.71 2.15 -42.16
C ARG A 15 36.71 2.86 -41.25
N ILE A 16 36.21 4.03 -41.64
CA ILE A 16 35.21 4.79 -40.87
C ILE A 16 33.91 3.98 -40.70
N LYS A 17 33.45 3.30 -41.76
CA LYS A 17 32.24 2.46 -41.69
C LYS A 17 32.43 1.17 -40.90
N SER A 18 33.65 0.65 -40.84
CA SER A 18 33.98 -0.61 -40.14
C SER A 18 34.25 -0.43 -38.64
N VAL A 19 34.59 0.79 -38.21
CA VAL A 19 34.75 1.09 -36.79
C VAL A 19 33.35 1.25 -36.20
N ASN A 20 32.92 0.21 -35.49
CA ASN A 20 31.76 0.32 -34.63
C ASN A 20 32.19 1.17 -33.42
N ASP A 21 31.42 2.21 -33.08
CA ASP A 21 31.70 3.01 -31.89
C ASP A 21 31.66 2.09 -30.66
N HIS A 22 32.84 1.71 -30.18
CA HIS A 22 32.93 1.02 -28.90
C HIS A 22 32.48 2.00 -27.82
N LEU A 23 31.56 1.56 -26.98
CA LEU A 23 31.21 2.31 -25.78
C LEU A 23 32.51 2.63 -25.04
N ALA A 24 32.69 3.90 -24.67
CA ALA A 24 33.82 4.32 -23.85
C ALA A 24 33.92 3.38 -22.64
N ALA A 25 35.13 2.88 -22.35
CA ALA A 25 35.34 1.94 -21.25
C ALA A 25 34.76 2.48 -19.93
N ASP A 26 34.84 3.80 -19.73
CA ASP A 26 34.25 4.52 -18.60
C ASP A 26 32.73 4.40 -18.54
N ALA A 27 32.03 4.42 -19.67
CA ALA A 27 30.57 4.28 -19.70
C ALA A 27 30.13 2.86 -19.29
N LEU A 28 30.88 1.84 -19.71
CA LEU A 28 30.66 0.46 -19.28
C LEU A 28 30.98 0.29 -17.78
N TYR A 29 32.09 0.86 -17.31
CA TYR A 29 32.49 0.85 -15.91
C TYR A 29 31.43 1.49 -15.02
N HIS A 30 31.00 2.72 -15.34
CA HIS A 30 29.99 3.42 -14.55
C HIS A 30 28.62 2.74 -14.59
N LYS A 31 28.22 2.16 -15.73
CA LYS A 31 27.02 1.34 -15.82
C LYS A 31 27.11 0.13 -14.87
N GLN A 32 28.23 -0.58 -14.89
CA GLN A 32 28.44 -1.74 -14.04
C GLN A 32 28.51 -1.37 -12.55
N CYS A 33 29.22 -0.30 -12.20
CA CYS A 33 29.26 0.23 -10.85
C CYS A 33 27.87 0.64 -10.35
N SER A 34 27.06 1.32 -11.18
CA SER A 34 25.70 1.70 -10.83
C SER A 34 24.81 0.47 -10.56
N VAL A 35 24.90 -0.56 -11.41
CA VAL A 35 24.15 -1.81 -11.21
C VAL A 35 24.61 -2.50 -9.92
N ASN A 36 25.91 -2.64 -9.70
CA ASN A 36 26.46 -3.27 -8.50
C ASN A 36 26.05 -2.52 -7.23
N PHE A 37 26.11 -1.18 -7.26
CA PHE A 37 25.68 -0.32 -6.16
C PHE A 37 24.19 -0.51 -5.83
N ARG A 38 23.32 -0.51 -6.85
CA ARG A 38 21.86 -0.61 -6.65
C ARG A 38 21.39 -2.02 -6.28
N THR A 39 22.09 -3.04 -6.75
CA THR A 39 21.68 -4.46 -6.59
C THR A 39 22.50 -5.22 -5.56
N THR A 40 23.48 -4.56 -4.93
CA THR A 40 24.45 -5.14 -3.98
C THR A 40 25.20 -6.36 -4.51
N ARG A 41 25.25 -6.54 -5.84
CA ARG A 41 25.96 -7.64 -6.49
C ARG A 41 27.45 -7.31 -6.60
N GLY A 42 28.32 -8.29 -6.34
CA GLY A 42 29.77 -8.14 -6.53
C GLY A 42 30.49 -7.33 -5.46
N ILE A 43 29.86 -7.11 -4.29
CA ILE A 43 30.54 -6.51 -3.14
C ILE A 43 31.53 -7.55 -2.56
N PRO A 44 32.83 -7.21 -2.42
CA PRO A 44 33.79 -8.11 -1.79
C PRO A 44 33.31 -8.53 -0.40
N GLN A 45 33.56 -9.77 0.00
CA GLN A 45 33.01 -10.36 1.24
C GLN A 45 33.33 -9.54 2.50
N ALA A 46 34.47 -8.84 2.52
CA ALA A 46 34.85 -7.92 3.60
C ALA A 46 33.92 -6.70 3.78
N TYR A 47 33.15 -6.34 2.74
CA TYR A 47 32.21 -5.22 2.74
C TYR A 47 30.77 -5.68 2.54
N GLN A 48 30.51 -6.99 2.51
CA GLN A 48 29.14 -7.48 2.49
C GLN A 48 28.45 -7.03 3.78
N PRO A 49 27.26 -6.41 3.69
CA PRO A 49 26.50 -6.09 4.88
C PRO A 49 26.26 -7.41 5.63
N SER A 50 26.68 -7.47 6.89
CA SER A 50 26.44 -8.65 7.71
C SER A 50 24.94 -8.96 7.67
N SER A 51 24.61 -10.25 7.51
CA SER A 51 23.22 -10.75 7.50
C SER A 51 22.45 -10.46 8.79
N GLU A 52 23.10 -9.83 9.77
CA GLU A 52 22.56 -9.45 11.08
C GLU A 52 22.20 -7.97 11.19
N THR A 53 22.40 -7.16 10.15
CA THR A 53 21.73 -5.86 10.10
C THR A 53 20.27 -6.11 9.74
N ALA A 54 19.45 -6.25 10.79
CA ALA A 54 18.00 -6.16 10.75
C ALA A 54 17.61 -5.18 9.65
N LYS A 55 16.72 -5.62 8.75
CA LYS A 55 16.18 -4.79 7.67
C LYS A 55 15.75 -3.46 8.28
N ALA A 56 16.62 -2.45 8.25
CA ALA A 56 16.26 -1.11 8.67
C ALA A 56 15.10 -0.75 7.76
N ASP A 57 13.94 -0.44 8.32
CA ASP A 57 12.74 -0.08 7.58
C ASP A 57 13.13 0.97 6.54
N LYS A 58 13.26 0.53 5.28
CA LYS A 58 13.65 1.41 4.18
C LYS A 58 12.41 2.24 3.85
N GLY A 59 12.39 3.51 4.25
CA GLY A 59 11.30 4.42 3.95
C GLY A 59 11.35 5.73 4.74
N ARG A 60 10.43 6.66 4.43
CA ARG A 60 10.12 7.79 5.30
C ARG A 60 9.67 7.22 6.65
N PRO A 61 10.15 7.73 7.80
CA PRO A 61 9.71 7.26 9.10
C PRO A 61 8.18 7.21 9.13
N ALA A 62 7.62 6.07 9.56
CA ALA A 62 6.19 5.96 9.77
C ALA A 62 5.77 7.17 10.63
N ASP A 63 4.75 7.88 10.18
CA ASP A 63 4.30 9.09 10.84
C ASP A 63 3.75 8.70 12.22
N LYS A 64 4.61 8.84 13.24
CA LYS A 64 4.34 8.37 14.60
C LYS A 64 3.05 8.99 15.12
N ARG A 65 2.79 10.27 14.81
CA ARG A 65 1.60 11.00 15.20
C ARG A 65 0.33 10.40 14.60
N ARG A 66 0.32 10.17 13.29
CA ARG A 66 -0.83 9.51 12.63
C ARG A 66 -1.03 8.08 13.13
N THR A 67 0.05 7.38 13.46
CA THR A 67 -0.03 6.03 14.04
C THR A 67 -0.64 6.05 15.44
N GLU A 68 -0.29 7.02 16.28
CA GLU A 68 -0.86 7.23 17.61
C GLU A 68 -2.34 7.65 17.53
N ALA A 69 -2.68 8.59 16.63
CA ALA A 69 -4.07 8.97 16.39
C ALA A 69 -4.92 7.78 15.94
N PHE A 70 -4.40 6.93 15.05
CA PHE A 70 -5.08 5.70 14.64
C PHE A 70 -5.34 4.76 15.82
N LYS A 71 -4.40 4.58 16.75
CA LYS A 71 -4.60 3.76 17.95
C LYS A 71 -5.77 4.26 18.81
N LYS A 72 -5.91 5.58 18.96
CA LYS A 72 -7.04 6.18 19.70
C LYS A 72 -8.38 5.93 19.00
N VAL A 73 -8.41 5.99 17.67
CA VAL A 73 -9.62 5.64 16.89
C VAL A 73 -9.98 4.16 17.06
N VAL A 74 -8.99 3.28 17.09
CA VAL A 74 -9.17 1.84 17.33
C VAL A 74 -9.70 1.57 18.75
N GLU A 75 -9.17 2.24 19.76
CA GLU A 75 -9.66 2.15 21.14
C GLU A 75 -11.11 2.63 21.23
N TYR A 76 -11.41 3.78 20.64
CA TYR A 76 -12.78 4.28 20.52
C TYR A 76 -13.70 3.23 19.84
N PHE A 77 -13.27 2.64 18.74
CA PHE A 77 -14.10 1.63 18.06
C PHE A 77 -14.35 0.38 18.91
N LYS A 78 -13.42 -0.01 19.79
CA LYS A 78 -13.59 -1.14 20.72
C LYS A 78 -14.50 -0.79 21.90
N GLU A 79 -14.46 0.44 22.38
CA GLU A 79 -15.31 0.89 23.50
C GLU A 79 -16.78 1.06 23.09
N PHE A 80 -17.03 1.33 21.81
CA PHE A 80 -18.37 1.50 21.22
C PHE A 80 -18.68 0.33 20.27
N ASP A 81 -18.43 -0.91 20.69
CA ASP A 81 -18.56 -2.11 19.84
C ASP A 81 -20.00 -2.44 19.44
N ASP A 82 -21.00 -1.97 20.20
CA ASP A 82 -22.41 -2.22 19.94
C ASP A 82 -23.01 -1.40 18.75
N GLU A 83 -22.27 -0.43 18.20
CA GLU A 83 -22.75 0.45 17.12
C GLU A 83 -22.01 0.23 15.78
N GLN A 84 -22.72 0.50 14.67
CA GLN A 84 -22.13 0.52 13.32
C GLN A 84 -21.58 1.91 13.03
N ILE A 85 -20.34 1.99 12.53
CA ILE A 85 -19.66 3.26 12.22
C ILE A 85 -19.19 3.28 10.76
N THR A 86 -19.17 4.45 10.11
CA THR A 86 -18.65 4.54 8.74
C THR A 86 -17.14 4.82 8.72
N LEU A 87 -16.46 4.44 7.63
CA LEU A 87 -15.06 4.83 7.42
C LEU A 87 -14.87 6.34 7.43
N THR A 88 -15.85 7.10 6.95
CA THR A 88 -15.80 8.58 6.97
C THR A 88 -15.82 9.09 8.40
N ASP A 89 -16.70 8.58 9.25
CA ASP A 89 -16.76 8.96 10.67
C ASP A 89 -15.47 8.59 11.40
N MET A 90 -14.87 7.44 11.10
CA MET A 90 -13.56 7.07 11.64
C MET A 90 -12.44 8.03 11.22
N CYS A 91 -12.46 8.50 9.96
CA CYS A 91 -11.51 9.51 9.49
C CYS A 91 -11.72 10.84 10.21
N THR A 92 -12.96 11.30 10.37
CA THR A 92 -13.29 12.51 11.15
C THR A 92 -12.87 12.36 12.60
N LYS A 93 -13.11 11.20 13.22
CA LYS A 93 -12.66 10.91 14.58
C LYS A 93 -11.14 10.96 14.71
N MET A 94 -10.42 10.58 13.66
CA MET A 94 -8.97 10.69 13.61
C MET A 94 -8.50 12.15 13.58
N GLU A 95 -9.25 13.05 12.94
CA GLU A 95 -8.94 14.49 12.90
C GLU A 95 -8.98 15.11 14.30
N ASP A 96 -9.90 14.67 15.17
CA ASP A 96 -9.98 15.12 16.58
C ASP A 96 -8.71 14.80 17.39
N TYR A 97 -7.95 13.79 16.97
CA TYR A 97 -6.73 13.35 17.64
C TYR A 97 -5.43 13.90 17.02
N LEU A 98 -5.54 14.72 15.98
CA LEU A 98 -4.41 15.28 15.24
C LEU A 98 -4.26 16.79 15.50
N ASP A 99 -3.00 17.26 15.47
CA ASP A 99 -2.71 18.69 15.56
C ASP A 99 -3.13 19.44 14.29
N SER A 100 -3.38 20.74 14.41
CA SER A 100 -3.61 21.66 13.29
C SER A 100 -2.40 21.66 12.33
N GLY A 101 -2.54 20.93 11.22
CA GLY A 101 -1.51 20.79 10.18
C GLY A 101 -1.21 19.33 9.79
N THR A 102 -1.71 18.34 10.53
CA THR A 102 -1.62 16.93 10.14
C THR A 102 -2.97 16.44 9.63
N GLN A 103 -3.00 15.95 8.40
CA GLN A 103 -4.24 15.41 7.82
C GLN A 103 -4.50 13.98 8.30
N ALA A 104 -5.77 13.68 8.58
CA ALA A 104 -6.22 12.31 8.82
C ALA A 104 -6.02 11.40 7.61
N TYR A 105 -6.23 10.11 7.83
CA TYR A 105 -6.18 9.13 6.76
C TYR A 105 -7.31 9.36 5.76
N THR A 106 -7.05 8.98 4.52
CA THR A 106 -8.11 8.82 3.53
C THR A 106 -8.90 7.55 3.85
N GLU A 107 -10.17 7.46 3.42
CA GLU A 107 -10.98 6.25 3.65
C GLU A 107 -10.31 4.97 3.15
N LYS A 108 -9.63 5.05 1.99
CA LYS A 108 -8.87 3.93 1.45
C LYS A 108 -7.76 3.46 2.40
N HIS A 109 -7.04 4.41 3.00
CA HIS A 109 -5.95 4.08 3.91
C HIS A 109 -6.49 3.63 5.28
N MET A 110 -7.57 4.26 5.76
CA MET A 110 -8.27 3.86 6.97
C MET A 110 -8.77 2.41 6.87
N ARG A 111 -9.45 2.07 5.77
CA ARG A 111 -9.86 0.68 5.45
C ARG A 111 -8.69 -0.29 5.57
N GLN A 112 -7.60 -0.01 4.84
CA GLN A 112 -6.44 -0.91 4.82
C GLN A 112 -5.84 -1.09 6.23
N LYS A 113 -5.80 -0.03 7.03
CA LYS A 113 -5.30 -0.07 8.40
C LYS A 113 -6.20 -0.86 9.33
N LEU A 114 -7.52 -0.73 9.21
CA LEU A 114 -8.49 -1.51 9.99
C LEU A 114 -8.44 -3.00 9.62
N GLU A 115 -8.42 -3.32 8.33
CA GLU A 115 -8.26 -4.70 7.84
C GLU A 115 -6.94 -5.31 8.32
N SER A 116 -5.85 -4.53 8.34
CA SER A 116 -4.56 -5.00 8.86
C SER A 116 -4.55 -5.18 10.39
N HIS A 117 -5.32 -4.39 11.12
CA HIS A 117 -5.33 -4.38 12.59
C HIS A 117 -6.28 -5.44 13.17
N PHE A 118 -7.48 -5.56 12.62
CA PHE A 118 -8.54 -6.45 13.13
C PHE A 118 -8.72 -7.72 12.29
N GLY A 119 -8.18 -7.77 11.08
CA GLY A 119 -8.33 -8.92 10.19
C GLY A 119 -9.79 -9.34 10.02
N ASP A 120 -10.08 -10.58 10.40
CA ASP A 120 -11.40 -11.18 10.27
C ASP A 120 -12.39 -10.79 11.39
N GLU A 121 -11.99 -10.05 12.42
CA GLU A 121 -12.90 -9.67 13.52
C GLU A 121 -13.96 -8.65 13.06
N ILE A 122 -13.65 -7.87 12.03
CA ILE A 122 -14.54 -6.84 11.48
C ILE A 122 -15.10 -7.26 10.12
N MET A 123 -16.21 -6.64 9.77
CA MET A 123 -16.80 -6.71 8.45
C MET A 123 -17.06 -5.28 7.94
N ILE A 124 -16.55 -5.00 6.75
CA ILE A 124 -16.77 -3.71 6.08
C ILE A 124 -17.69 -3.94 4.89
N THR A 125 -18.90 -3.41 4.93
CA THR A 125 -19.90 -3.56 3.86
C THR A 125 -20.18 -2.24 3.15
N CYS A 126 -20.60 -2.32 1.90
CA CYS A 126 -21.06 -1.17 1.12
C CYS A 126 -22.57 -1.27 0.91
N ILE A 127 -23.32 -0.28 1.38
CA ILE A 127 -24.77 -0.20 1.12
C ILE A 127 -24.99 0.71 -0.10
N LYS A 128 -25.57 0.10 -1.16
CA LYS A 128 -26.09 0.70 -2.41
C LYS A 128 -25.63 2.15 -2.68
N GLU A 129 -24.34 2.24 -3.02
CA GLU A 129 -23.61 3.36 -3.63
C GLU A 129 -22.68 4.20 -2.75
N LYS A 130 -22.84 4.36 -1.42
CA LYS A 130 -21.96 5.32 -0.71
C LYS A 130 -21.55 5.12 0.75
N ARG A 131 -21.83 4.01 1.44
CA ARG A 131 -21.38 3.91 2.84
C ARG A 131 -20.65 2.62 3.14
N ASN A 132 -19.34 2.78 3.35
CA ASN A 132 -18.40 1.78 3.84
C ASN A 132 -18.60 1.65 5.36
N VAL A 133 -19.62 0.89 5.75
CA VAL A 133 -19.97 0.66 7.15
C VAL A 133 -19.06 -0.42 7.72
N VAL A 134 -18.46 -0.14 8.87
CA VAL A 134 -17.58 -1.03 9.63
C VAL A 134 -18.33 -1.49 10.88
N THR A 135 -18.33 -2.79 11.13
CA THR A 135 -18.91 -3.38 12.35
C THR A 135 -18.16 -4.65 12.72
N PHE A 136 -18.16 -5.02 14.00
CA PHE A 136 -17.64 -6.33 14.43
C PHE A 136 -18.56 -7.45 13.97
N ARG A 137 -17.97 -8.60 13.60
CA ARG A 137 -18.77 -9.76 13.17
C ARG A 137 -19.69 -10.27 14.25
N SER A 138 -19.24 -10.28 15.51
CA SER A 138 -20.06 -10.66 16.67
C SER A 138 -21.33 -9.81 16.78
N VAL A 139 -21.23 -8.52 16.49
CA VAL A 139 -22.35 -7.57 16.55
C VAL A 139 -23.27 -7.74 15.34
N ALA A 140 -22.69 -7.92 14.15
CA ALA A 140 -23.47 -8.26 12.96
C ALA A 140 -24.28 -9.56 13.15
N GLU A 141 -23.68 -10.59 13.75
CA GLU A 141 -24.35 -11.85 14.08
C GLU A 141 -25.49 -11.65 15.10
N LYS A 142 -25.26 -10.87 16.17
CA LYS A 142 -26.31 -10.49 17.13
C LYS A 142 -27.49 -9.81 16.42
N ILE A 143 -27.22 -8.83 15.56
CA ILE A 143 -28.24 -8.08 14.81
C ILE A 143 -29.02 -9.02 13.88
N LEU A 144 -28.32 -9.89 13.15
CA LEU A 144 -28.95 -10.85 12.24
C LEU A 144 -29.82 -11.86 12.99
N LYS A 145 -29.37 -12.32 14.16
CA LYS A 145 -30.13 -13.23 15.02
C LYS A 145 -31.40 -12.56 15.55
N GLN A 146 -31.30 -11.34 16.10
CA GLN A 146 -32.46 -10.56 16.55
C GLN A 146 -33.47 -10.29 15.42
N PHE A 147 -32.98 -10.01 14.22
CA PHE A 147 -33.83 -9.82 13.05
C PHE A 147 -34.56 -11.12 12.64
N ALA A 148 -33.90 -12.27 12.74
CA ALA A 148 -34.53 -13.56 12.45
C ALA A 148 -35.61 -13.93 13.50
N GLU A 149 -35.34 -13.69 14.78
CA GLU A 149 -36.25 -13.96 15.89
C GLU A 149 -37.53 -13.10 15.80
N SER A 150 -37.37 -11.78 15.61
CA SER A 150 -38.51 -10.87 15.42
C SER A 150 -39.39 -11.22 14.21
N LYS A 151 -38.78 -11.77 13.14
CA LYS A 151 -39.53 -12.23 11.97
C LYS A 151 -40.36 -13.49 12.26
N GLN A 152 -39.90 -14.39 13.13
CA GLN A 152 -40.63 -15.59 13.52
C GLN A 152 -41.80 -15.28 14.46
N GLU A 153 -41.67 -14.31 15.36
CA GLU A 153 -42.77 -13.87 16.24
C GLU A 153 -43.95 -13.29 15.43
N THR A 154 -43.65 -12.46 14.42
CA THR A 154 -44.68 -11.86 13.56
C THR A 154 -45.37 -12.86 12.62
N ASP A 155 -44.76 -14.01 12.33
CA ASP A 155 -45.38 -15.10 11.55
C ASP A 155 -46.25 -15.99 12.46
N SER A 156 -45.79 -16.23 13.70
CA SER A 156 -46.53 -17.01 14.71
C SER A 156 -47.82 -16.32 15.16
N GLU A 157 -47.84 -14.99 15.26
CA GLU A 157 -49.06 -14.22 15.57
C GLU A 157 -50.09 -14.24 14.43
N LYS A 158 -49.66 -14.42 13.18
CA LYS A 158 -50.56 -14.52 12.02
C LYS A 158 -51.23 -15.89 11.91
N GLU A 159 -50.59 -16.94 12.39
CA GLU A 159 -51.16 -18.31 12.41
C GLU A 159 -52.19 -18.51 13.53
N ILE A 160 -52.15 -17.72 14.62
CA ILE A 160 -53.10 -17.83 15.74
C ILE A 160 -54.40 -17.05 15.47
N LEU A 161 -54.41 -16.15 14.48
CA LEU A 161 -55.54 -15.29 14.10
C LEU A 161 -56.22 -15.68 12.78
N GLY A 162 -55.84 -16.82 12.17
CA GLY A 162 -56.48 -17.39 10.98
C GLY A 162 -57.29 -18.64 11.30
#